data_AF-A0A2E8QQG6-F1
#
_entry.id   AF-A0A2E8QQG6-F1
#
_cell.length_a   1.000
_cell.length_b   1.000
_cell.length_c   1.000
_cell.angle_alpha   90.00
_cell.angle_beta   90.00
_cell.angle_gamma   90.00
#
_symmetry.space_group_name_H-M   'P 1'
#
loop_
_entity.id
_entity.type
_entity.pdbx_description
1 polymer ?
#
loop_
_entity_poly.entity_id
_entity_poly.type
_entity_poly.pdbx_seq_one_letter_code
_entity_poly.pdbx_strand_id
1 'polypeptide(L)'
;EKGAFTGAQDQRRGRFEQAAGGTLFLDEIGDMPIELQTRLLRVLSDGTFFRVGGHQELTADVRVIAATNQDLVSRVSEGRFREDLFHRLNVIGITLPPLRERREDIPALAESFLHRAATELEVEPKRLDDGALQLLCEAPWPGNVRELENLCRRLTVLAPGATVTAGDLPPDVNAQSAGVQSAQTWQHLLEQAAAERFAMGQKDVLSEFGPDFERVLLRTALGFTRGRKQEAARWIGWGRNTLTRKLKELDID
;
A
#
# COMPACT_ATOMS: atom_id res chain seq x y z
N GLU A 1 3.24 33.78 18.01
CA GLU A 1 3.28 35.26 18.08
C GLU A 1 3.38 35.83 16.67
N LYS A 2 3.15 37.15 16.49
CA LYS A 2 3.41 37.83 15.21
C LYS A 2 4.88 37.63 14.84
N GLY A 3 5.17 36.79 13.83
CA GLY A 3 6.52 36.73 13.25
C GLY A 3 7.01 35.38 12.71
N ALA A 4 6.32 34.26 12.92
CA ALA A 4 6.89 32.96 12.55
C ALA A 4 6.82 32.59 11.06
N PHE A 5 6.03 33.28 10.23
CA PHE A 5 5.95 33.06 8.78
C PHE A 5 5.42 34.33 8.10
N THR A 6 5.93 34.66 6.92
CA THR A 6 5.59 35.87 6.16
C THR A 6 4.07 35.93 5.85
N GLY A 7 3.37 36.91 6.45
CA GLY A 7 2.08 37.39 5.93
C GLY A 7 0.77 37.00 6.62
N ALA A 8 0.74 36.40 7.83
CA ALA A 8 -0.53 36.03 8.47
C ALA A 8 -0.99 37.05 9.54
N GLN A 9 -2.05 37.82 9.23
CA GLN A 9 -2.77 38.67 10.19
C GLN A 9 -3.69 37.89 11.15
N ASP A 10 -3.90 36.59 10.94
CA ASP A 10 -4.82 35.78 11.75
C ASP A 10 -4.09 34.75 12.61
N GLN A 11 -4.40 34.73 13.91
CA GLN A 11 -3.88 33.72 14.84
C GLN A 11 -4.53 32.36 14.55
N ARG A 12 -3.84 31.47 13.83
CA ARG A 12 -4.28 30.08 13.70
C ARG A 12 -4.10 29.34 15.02
N ARG A 13 -5.23 29.01 15.68
CA ARG A 13 -5.27 28.09 16.82
C ARG A 13 -4.73 26.71 16.42
N GLY A 14 -3.88 26.13 17.28
CA GLY A 14 -3.33 24.79 17.05
C GLY A 14 -4.36 23.68 17.27
N ARG A 15 -4.07 22.45 16.81
CA ARG A 15 -5.00 21.30 16.92
C ARG A 15 -5.34 20.95 18.38
N PHE A 16 -4.37 21.02 19.29
CA PHE A 16 -4.61 20.83 20.74
C PHE A 16 -5.52 21.90 21.33
N GLU A 17 -5.34 23.16 20.92
CA GLU A 17 -6.18 24.28 21.35
C GLU A 17 -7.62 24.14 20.82
N GLN A 18 -7.78 23.64 19.58
CA GLN A 18 -9.09 23.35 18.99
C GLN A 18 -9.81 22.19 19.70
N ALA A 19 -9.06 21.22 20.22
CA ALA A 19 -9.59 20.02 20.86
C ALA A 19 -9.74 20.17 22.39
N ALA A 20 -9.48 21.35 22.96
CA ALA A 20 -9.59 21.60 24.39
C ALA A 20 -11.00 21.30 24.91
N GLY A 21 -11.11 20.45 25.93
CA GLY A 21 -12.37 19.93 26.48
C GLY A 21 -13.00 18.81 25.64
N GLY A 22 -12.30 18.31 24.62
CA GLY A 22 -12.82 17.33 23.65
C GLY A 22 -11.87 16.15 23.40
N THR A 23 -11.87 15.64 22.18
CA THR A 23 -11.05 14.51 21.76
C THR A 23 -10.18 14.88 20.56
N LEU A 24 -8.89 14.53 20.62
CA LEU A 24 -7.94 14.66 19.52
C LEU A 24 -7.60 13.28 18.97
N PHE A 25 -7.91 13.06 17.70
CA PHE A 25 -7.50 11.87 16.96
C PHE A 25 -6.19 12.13 16.21
N LEU A 26 -5.19 11.29 16.44
CA LEU A 26 -3.88 11.32 15.80
C LEU A 26 -3.73 10.07 14.93
N ASP A 27 -3.82 10.22 13.61
CA ASP A 27 -3.56 9.14 12.67
C ASP A 27 -2.07 9.04 12.35
N GLU A 28 -1.62 7.84 11.98
CA GLU A 28 -0.24 7.54 11.57
C GLU A 28 0.84 8.04 12.55
N ILE A 29 0.62 7.87 13.87
CA ILE A 29 1.53 8.41 14.90
C ILE A 29 2.98 7.88 14.79
N GLY A 30 3.16 6.71 14.19
CA GLY A 30 4.49 6.10 13.96
C GLY A 30 5.39 6.85 12.99
N ASP A 31 4.85 7.71 12.13
CA ASP A 31 5.60 8.55 11.18
C ASP A 31 5.97 9.92 11.75
N MET A 32 5.61 10.20 13.01
CA MET A 32 5.91 11.47 13.65
C MET A 32 7.42 11.65 13.87
N PRO A 33 8.02 12.78 13.41
CA PRO A 33 9.41 13.12 13.72
C PRO A 33 9.71 13.22 15.22
N ILE A 34 10.93 12.86 15.63
CA ILE A 34 11.35 12.79 17.04
C ILE A 34 11.16 14.11 17.82
N GLU A 35 11.32 15.25 17.14
CA GLU A 35 11.12 16.58 17.72
C GLU A 35 9.65 16.81 18.12
N LEU A 36 8.72 16.33 17.28
CA LEU A 36 7.29 16.42 17.56
C LEU A 36 6.87 15.42 18.63
N GLN A 37 7.48 14.24 18.69
CA GLN A 37 7.25 13.26 19.76
C GLN A 37 7.54 13.87 21.15
N THR A 38 8.63 14.63 21.27
CA THR A 38 8.99 15.30 22.53
C THR A 38 7.96 16.37 22.94
N ARG A 39 7.41 17.10 21.97
CA ARG A 39 6.35 18.09 22.23
C ARG A 39 5.05 17.40 22.63
N LEU A 40 4.67 16.34 21.94
CA LEU A 40 3.49 15.54 22.24
C LEU A 40 3.56 14.94 23.65
N LEU A 41 4.72 14.40 24.03
CA LEU A 41 4.95 13.87 25.38
C LEU A 41 4.70 14.93 26.47
N ARG A 42 5.16 16.17 26.28
CA ARG A 42 4.90 17.26 27.25
C ARG A 42 3.42 17.54 27.40
N VAL A 43 2.68 17.61 26.29
CA VAL A 43 1.23 17.84 26.35
C VAL A 43 0.52 16.68 27.04
N LEU A 44 0.91 15.44 26.73
CA LEU A 44 0.30 14.27 27.34
C LEU A 44 0.62 14.13 28.83
N SER A 45 1.82 14.51 29.26
CA SER A 45 2.28 14.40 30.65
C SER A 45 1.76 15.53 31.53
N ASP A 46 1.96 16.77 31.11
CA ASP A 46 1.77 17.97 31.94
C ASP A 46 0.48 18.74 31.58
N GLY A 47 -0.17 18.39 30.47
CA GLY A 47 -1.34 19.11 29.96
C GLY A 47 -1.01 20.49 29.39
N THR A 48 0.28 20.83 29.26
CA THR A 48 0.74 22.14 28.83
C THR A 48 1.47 22.11 27.50
N PHE A 49 1.36 23.20 26.74
CA PHE A 49 2.03 23.36 25.45
C PHE A 49 2.29 24.83 25.13
N PHE A 50 3.24 25.06 24.21
CA PHE A 50 3.56 26.37 23.69
C PHE A 50 3.08 26.50 22.26
N ARG A 51 2.59 27.69 21.89
CA ARG A 51 2.36 28.04 20.49
C ARG A 51 3.70 28.10 19.76
N VAL A 52 3.71 27.80 18.46
CA VAL A 52 4.91 27.94 17.64
C VAL A 52 5.39 29.40 17.70
N GLY A 53 6.61 29.60 18.22
CA GLY A 53 7.21 30.92 18.43
C GLY A 53 6.49 31.79 19.45
N GLY A 54 5.68 31.22 20.35
CA GLY A 54 5.09 31.93 21.49
C GLY A 54 5.77 31.51 22.79
N HIS A 55 5.84 32.41 23.76
CA HIS A 55 6.42 32.14 25.09
C HIS A 55 5.37 31.90 26.17
N GLN A 56 4.08 32.06 25.82
CA GLN A 56 2.97 31.78 26.71
C GLN A 56 2.70 30.28 26.76
N GLU A 57 2.77 29.72 27.95
CA GLU A 57 2.31 28.37 28.26
C GLU A 57 0.77 28.34 28.25
N LEU A 58 0.21 27.37 27.54
CA LEU A 58 -1.22 27.12 27.47
C LEU A 58 -1.50 25.75 28.03
N THR A 59 -2.61 25.61 28.75
CA THR A 59 -3.10 24.32 29.23
C THR A 59 -4.29 23.88 28.39
N ALA A 60 -4.37 22.59 28.07
CA ALA A 60 -5.54 22.00 27.44
C ALA A 60 -5.78 20.59 27.99
N ASP A 61 -7.00 20.38 28.46
CA ASP A 61 -7.51 19.05 28.78
C ASP A 61 -8.07 18.41 27.51
N VAL A 62 -7.48 17.30 27.06
CA VAL A 62 -7.83 16.67 25.78
C VAL A 62 -7.71 15.15 25.91
N ARG A 63 -8.77 14.44 25.53
CA ARG A 63 -8.70 12.99 25.34
C ARG A 63 -7.97 12.69 24.03
N VAL A 64 -6.85 11.96 24.09
CA VAL A 64 -6.09 11.59 22.88
C VAL A 64 -6.42 10.17 22.46
N ILE A 65 -6.72 9.98 21.18
CA ILE A 65 -6.84 8.67 20.52
C ILE A 65 -5.81 8.66 19.40
N ALA A 66 -4.94 7.64 19.37
CA ALA A 66 -3.91 7.51 18.36
C ALA A 66 -4.09 6.21 17.56
N ALA A 67 -3.78 6.27 16.26
CA ALA A 67 -3.76 5.13 15.37
C ALA A 67 -2.42 5.06 14.63
N THR A 68 -2.01 3.84 14.28
CA THR A 68 -0.79 3.57 13.51
C THR A 68 -0.94 2.23 12.78
N ASN A 69 -0.35 2.14 11.59
CA ASN A 69 -0.17 0.90 10.85
C ASN A 69 1.20 0.24 11.11
N GLN A 70 2.04 0.87 11.95
CA GLN A 70 3.39 0.41 12.23
C GLN A 70 3.48 -0.24 13.60
N ASP A 71 4.39 -1.21 13.73
CA ASP A 71 4.76 -1.76 15.02
C ASP A 71 5.62 -0.76 15.80
N LEU A 72 4.99 -0.10 16.77
CA LEU A 72 5.68 0.87 17.63
C LEU A 72 6.73 0.21 18.53
N VAL A 73 6.57 -1.05 18.92
CA VAL A 73 7.55 -1.75 19.77
C VAL A 73 8.87 -1.91 19.01
N SER A 74 8.78 -2.37 17.76
CA SER A 74 9.93 -2.42 16.86
C SER A 74 10.55 -1.03 16.65
N ARG A 75 9.74 0.01 16.40
CA ARG A 75 10.23 1.39 16.22
C ARG A 75 10.92 1.98 17.46
N VAL A 76 10.48 1.60 18.66
CA VAL A 76 11.16 1.97 19.91
C VAL A 76 12.53 1.30 19.98
N SER A 77 12.62 0.00 19.68
CA SER A 77 13.90 -0.73 19.70
C SER A 77 14.95 -0.18 18.74
N GLU A 78 14.50 0.41 17.62
CA GLU A 78 15.36 1.03 16.60
C GLU A 78 15.68 2.51 16.90
N GLY A 79 15.19 3.06 18.02
CA GLY A 79 15.37 4.47 18.38
C GLY A 79 14.61 5.47 17.49
N ARG A 80 13.66 4.98 16.68
CA ARG A 80 12.82 5.81 15.79
C ARG A 80 11.57 6.35 16.49
N PHE A 81 11.20 5.76 17.63
CA PHE A 81 10.10 6.20 18.47
C PHE A 81 10.53 6.21 19.93
N ARG A 82 10.09 7.20 20.70
CA ARG A 82 10.47 7.27 22.12
C ARG A 82 9.67 6.30 22.97
N GLU A 83 10.36 5.58 23.83
CA GLU A 83 9.78 4.64 24.79
C GLU A 83 8.79 5.32 25.75
N ASP A 84 9.14 6.51 26.27
CA ASP A 84 8.27 7.29 27.17
C ASP A 84 6.93 7.68 26.53
N LEU A 85 6.95 8.10 25.27
CA LEU A 85 5.75 8.41 24.50
C LEU A 85 4.92 7.15 24.22
N PHE A 86 5.57 6.03 23.88
CA PHE A 86 4.88 4.77 23.65
C PHE A 86 4.05 4.34 24.87
N HIS A 87 4.64 4.37 26.06
CA HIS A 87 3.92 4.02 27.29
C HIS A 87 2.79 4.99 27.64
N ARG A 88 2.93 6.27 27.30
CA ARG A 88 1.87 7.27 27.55
C ARG A 88 0.69 7.16 26.58
N LEU A 89 0.94 6.70 25.35
CA LEU A 89 -0.10 6.47 24.35
C LEU A 89 -0.78 5.10 24.53
N ASN A 90 0.01 4.05 24.77
CA ASN A 90 -0.47 2.67 24.83
C ASN A 90 -1.01 2.29 26.22
N VAL A 91 -1.97 3.08 26.73
CA VAL A 91 -2.68 2.78 27.99
C VAL A 91 -3.75 1.71 27.73
N ILE A 92 -4.53 1.88 26.66
CA ILE A 92 -5.53 0.91 26.20
C ILE A 92 -5.27 0.68 24.70
N GLY A 93 -4.70 -0.48 24.38
CA GLY A 93 -4.43 -0.88 23.00
C GLY A 93 -5.64 -1.59 22.38
N ILE A 94 -6.03 -1.18 21.17
CA ILE A 94 -7.04 -1.88 20.36
C ILE A 94 -6.37 -2.31 19.06
N THR A 95 -6.26 -3.62 18.86
CA THR A 95 -5.75 -4.19 17.60
C THR A 95 -6.91 -4.36 16.64
N LEU A 96 -6.85 -3.67 15.49
CA LEU A 96 -7.86 -3.82 14.44
C LEU A 96 -7.51 -5.03 13.56
N PRO A 97 -8.37 -6.05 13.48
CA PRO A 97 -8.11 -7.21 12.64
C PRO A 97 -8.21 -6.81 11.15
N PRO A 98 -7.35 -7.38 10.29
CA PRO A 98 -7.48 -7.23 8.86
C PRO A 98 -8.76 -7.91 8.33
N LEU A 99 -9.29 -7.43 7.20
CA LEU A 99 -10.54 -7.96 6.61
C LEU A 99 -10.53 -9.48 6.42
N ARG A 100 -9.38 -10.06 6.06
CA ARG A 100 -9.19 -11.51 5.89
C ARG A 100 -9.44 -12.34 7.16
N GLU A 101 -9.39 -11.74 8.34
CA GLU A 101 -9.67 -12.37 9.65
C GLU A 101 -11.13 -12.21 10.08
N ARG A 102 -11.91 -11.39 9.36
CA ARG A 102 -13.35 -11.12 9.61
C ARG A 102 -14.16 -11.27 8.32
N ARG A 103 -14.03 -12.44 7.68
CA ARG A 103 -14.65 -12.72 6.38
C ARG A 103 -16.18 -12.68 6.42
N GLU A 104 -16.76 -12.97 7.58
CA GLU A 104 -18.20 -12.89 7.83
C GLU A 104 -18.79 -11.48 7.69
N ASP A 105 -17.97 -10.44 7.83
CA ASP A 105 -18.41 -9.04 7.64
C ASP A 105 -18.45 -8.63 6.16
N ILE A 106 -17.75 -9.36 5.28
CA ILE A 106 -17.59 -9.00 3.86
C ILE A 106 -18.94 -8.83 3.13
N PRO A 107 -19.94 -9.71 3.29
CA PRO A 107 -21.24 -9.54 2.63
C PRO A 107 -21.94 -8.23 2.99
N ALA A 108 -22.03 -7.91 4.29
CA ALA A 108 -22.69 -6.70 4.76
C ALA A 108 -21.91 -5.42 4.34
N LEU A 109 -20.57 -5.48 4.38
CA LEU A 109 -19.72 -4.39 3.91
C LEU A 109 -19.87 -4.16 2.41
N ALA A 110 -19.85 -5.22 1.60
CA ALA A 110 -19.96 -5.13 0.15
C ALA A 110 -21.32 -4.55 -0.27
N GLU A 111 -22.42 -5.00 0.35
CA GLU A 111 -23.76 -4.45 0.11
C GLU A 111 -23.81 -2.95 0.43
N SER A 112 -23.28 -2.55 1.59
CA SER A 112 -23.22 -1.14 2.00
C SER A 112 -22.39 -0.29 1.03
N PHE A 113 -21.24 -0.79 0.57
CA PHE A 113 -20.38 -0.05 -0.37
C PHE A 113 -20.99 0.05 -1.77
N LEU A 114 -21.67 -1.00 -2.26
CA LEU A 114 -22.39 -0.95 -3.52
C LEU A 114 -23.54 0.07 -3.46
N HIS A 115 -24.30 0.09 -2.35
CA HIS A 115 -25.36 1.07 -2.15
C HIS A 115 -24.81 2.51 -2.07
N ARG A 116 -23.72 2.71 -1.32
CA ARG A 116 -23.08 4.02 -1.21
C ARG A 116 -22.55 4.51 -2.55
N ALA A 117 -21.84 3.65 -3.29
CA ALA A 117 -21.33 3.98 -4.62
C ALA A 117 -22.46 4.30 -5.61
N ALA A 118 -23.57 3.55 -5.56
CA ALA A 118 -24.73 3.80 -6.39
C ALA A 118 -25.38 5.16 -6.08
N THR A 119 -25.49 5.51 -4.80
CA THR A 119 -26.01 6.81 -4.35
C THR A 119 -25.10 7.96 -4.81
N GLU A 120 -23.78 7.81 -4.69
CA GLU A 120 -22.80 8.82 -5.14
C GLU A 120 -22.79 9.02 -6.66
N LEU A 121 -23.08 7.97 -7.43
CA LEU A 121 -23.07 7.99 -8.89
C LEU A 121 -24.45 8.20 -9.51
N GLU A 122 -25.49 8.36 -8.68
CA GLU A 122 -26.90 8.49 -9.12
C GLU A 122 -27.36 7.35 -10.03
N VAL A 123 -26.95 6.11 -9.72
CA VAL A 123 -27.34 4.89 -10.43
C VAL A 123 -28.04 3.90 -9.50
N GLU A 124 -28.69 2.90 -10.08
CA GLU A 124 -29.28 1.81 -9.31
C GLU A 124 -28.20 0.94 -8.63
N PRO A 125 -28.41 0.53 -7.36
CA PRO A 125 -27.45 -0.30 -6.64
C PRO A 125 -27.37 -1.69 -7.27
N LYS A 126 -26.13 -2.10 -7.56
CA LYS A 126 -25.85 -3.46 -8.03
C LYS A 126 -25.91 -4.46 -6.88
N ARG A 127 -26.27 -5.70 -7.19
CA ARG A 127 -26.28 -6.84 -6.26
C ARG A 127 -25.20 -7.83 -6.64
N LEU A 128 -24.59 -8.48 -5.67
CA LEU A 128 -23.67 -9.60 -5.90
C LEU A 128 -24.48 -10.89 -5.97
N ASP A 129 -24.15 -11.77 -6.90
CA ASP A 129 -24.61 -13.16 -6.82
C ASP A 129 -23.81 -13.96 -5.78
N ASP A 130 -24.29 -15.15 -5.45
CA ASP A 130 -23.66 -16.00 -4.43
C ASP A 130 -22.23 -16.40 -4.84
N GLY A 131 -21.97 -16.59 -6.14
CA GLY A 131 -20.65 -16.95 -6.66
C GLY A 131 -19.63 -15.83 -6.51
N ALA A 132 -19.99 -14.60 -6.86
CA ALA A 132 -19.16 -13.42 -6.66
C ALA A 132 -18.93 -13.17 -5.17
N LEU A 133 -19.97 -13.32 -4.35
CA LEU A 133 -19.86 -13.12 -2.91
C LEU A 133 -18.89 -14.13 -2.28
N GLN A 134 -18.95 -15.40 -2.68
CA GLN A 134 -18.02 -16.42 -2.21
C GLN A 134 -16.56 -16.08 -2.57
N LEU A 135 -16.32 -15.65 -3.81
CA LEU A 135 -14.98 -15.22 -4.24
C LEU A 135 -14.47 -14.04 -3.40
N LEU A 136 -15.32 -13.05 -3.11
CA LEU A 136 -14.98 -11.93 -2.24
C LEU A 136 -14.65 -12.37 -0.81
N CYS A 137 -15.39 -13.33 -0.26
CA CYS A 137 -15.15 -13.85 1.10
C CYS A 137 -13.81 -14.59 1.23
N GLU A 138 -13.34 -15.22 0.16
CA GLU A 138 -12.11 -16.01 0.15
C GLU A 138 -10.86 -15.22 -0.29
N ALA A 139 -11.05 -14.03 -0.86
CA ALA A 139 -9.97 -13.17 -1.31
C ALA A 139 -9.06 -12.68 -0.16
N PRO A 140 -7.76 -12.41 -0.45
CA PRO A 140 -6.75 -12.10 0.59
C PRO A 140 -6.84 -10.69 1.19
N TRP A 141 -7.46 -9.73 0.48
CA TRP A 141 -7.65 -8.34 0.89
C TRP A 141 -6.42 -7.65 1.52
N PRO A 142 -5.27 -7.56 0.83
CA PRO A 142 -4.09 -6.85 1.33
C PRO A 142 -4.37 -5.37 1.66
N GLY A 143 -5.24 -4.71 0.90
CA GLY A 143 -5.69 -3.34 1.15
C GLY A 143 -6.91 -3.22 2.08
N ASN A 144 -7.36 -4.34 2.68
CA ASN A 144 -8.40 -4.39 3.69
C ASN A 144 -9.73 -3.78 3.18
N VAL A 145 -10.52 -3.18 4.07
CA VAL A 145 -11.81 -2.55 3.73
C VAL A 145 -11.73 -1.53 2.59
N ARG A 146 -10.63 -0.78 2.46
CA ARG A 146 -10.45 0.21 1.38
C ARG A 146 -10.37 -0.43 -0.01
N GLU A 147 -9.76 -1.60 -0.10
CA GLU A 147 -9.68 -2.35 -1.35
C GLU A 147 -11.04 -2.90 -1.76
N LEU A 148 -11.80 -3.46 -0.81
CA LEU A 148 -13.18 -3.92 -1.03
C LEU A 148 -14.08 -2.76 -1.48
N GLU A 149 -13.98 -1.60 -0.84
CA GLU A 149 -14.72 -0.39 -1.21
C GLU A 149 -14.41 0.05 -2.65
N ASN A 150 -13.13 0.15 -2.99
CA ASN A 150 -12.68 0.53 -4.34
C ASN A 150 -13.16 -0.46 -5.41
N LEU A 151 -13.17 -1.76 -5.08
CA LEU A 151 -13.72 -2.78 -5.94
C LEU A 151 -15.23 -2.57 -6.16
N CYS A 152 -16.01 -2.38 -5.10
CA CYS A 152 -17.46 -2.15 -5.20
C CYS A 152 -17.77 -0.91 -6.05
N ARG A 153 -17.01 0.18 -5.86
CA ARG A 153 -17.12 1.38 -6.68
C ARG A 153 -16.82 1.11 -8.15
N ARG A 154 -15.77 0.33 -8.45
CA ARG A 154 -15.41 -0.08 -9.81
C ARG A 154 -16.49 -0.93 -10.45
N LEU A 155 -17.03 -1.91 -9.72
CA LEU A 155 -18.10 -2.80 -10.19
C LEU A 155 -19.37 -2.01 -10.52
N THR A 156 -19.69 -0.98 -9.73
CA THR A 156 -20.83 -0.09 -9.98
C THR A 156 -20.74 0.59 -11.36
N VAL A 157 -19.53 0.90 -11.82
CA VAL A 157 -19.30 1.56 -13.13
C VAL A 157 -19.13 0.55 -14.27
N LEU A 158 -18.39 -0.53 -14.04
CA LEU A 158 -17.94 -1.43 -15.12
C LEU A 158 -18.85 -2.63 -15.36
N ALA A 159 -19.56 -3.12 -14.34
CA ALA A 159 -20.36 -4.32 -14.50
C ALA A 159 -21.57 -4.03 -15.43
N PRO A 160 -21.80 -4.85 -16.46
CA PRO A 160 -22.84 -4.59 -17.46
C PRO A 160 -24.26 -4.78 -16.92
N GLY A 161 -24.44 -5.66 -15.92
CA GLY A 161 -25.73 -6.01 -15.34
C GLY A 161 -26.00 -5.37 -13.98
N ALA A 162 -27.26 -5.43 -13.52
CA ALA A 162 -27.64 -5.09 -12.15
C ALA A 162 -27.12 -6.12 -11.14
N THR A 163 -26.93 -7.36 -11.57
CA THR A 163 -26.28 -8.42 -10.80
C THR A 163 -24.83 -8.57 -11.26
N VAL A 164 -23.90 -8.51 -10.33
CA VAL A 164 -22.47 -8.76 -10.51
C VAL A 164 -22.22 -10.23 -10.27
N THR A 165 -21.60 -10.88 -11.26
CA THR A 165 -21.25 -12.30 -11.22
C THR A 165 -19.75 -12.49 -11.01
N ALA A 166 -19.32 -13.74 -10.75
CA ALA A 166 -17.91 -14.09 -10.64
C ALA A 166 -17.05 -13.66 -11.85
N GLY A 167 -17.63 -13.64 -13.06
CA GLY A 167 -16.93 -13.23 -14.27
C GLY A 167 -16.70 -11.71 -14.38
N ASP A 168 -17.44 -10.91 -13.62
CA ASP A 168 -17.30 -9.46 -13.58
C ASP A 168 -16.23 -8.99 -12.57
N LEU A 169 -15.79 -9.90 -11.68
CA LEU A 169 -14.76 -9.61 -10.70
C LEU A 169 -13.37 -9.55 -11.38
N PRO A 170 -12.49 -8.63 -10.96
CA PRO A 170 -11.11 -8.58 -11.44
C PRO A 170 -10.39 -9.92 -11.20
N PRO A 171 -9.41 -10.26 -12.06
CA PRO A 171 -8.65 -11.49 -11.93
C PRO A 171 -7.95 -11.60 -10.56
N ASP A 172 -7.57 -10.48 -9.95
CA ASP A 172 -6.92 -10.45 -8.64
C ASP A 172 -7.82 -10.95 -7.48
N VAL A 173 -9.14 -10.84 -7.63
CA VAL A 173 -10.15 -11.34 -6.67
C VAL A 173 -10.59 -12.75 -7.03
N ASN A 174 -10.66 -13.04 -8.34
CA ASN A 174 -11.02 -14.36 -8.88
C ASN A 174 -9.87 -15.39 -8.75
N ALA A 175 -8.64 -14.93 -8.49
CA ALA A 175 -7.49 -15.76 -8.22
C ALA A 175 -7.54 -16.36 -6.80
N GLN A 176 -8.56 -17.17 -6.52
CA GLN A 176 -8.37 -18.24 -5.55
C GLN A 176 -7.32 -19.20 -6.15
N SER A 177 -6.18 -19.34 -5.47
CA SER A 177 -5.12 -20.32 -5.76
C SER A 177 -4.02 -19.93 -6.77
N ALA A 178 -3.70 -18.65 -6.97
CA ALA A 178 -2.37 -18.26 -7.41
C ALA A 178 -1.78 -17.31 -6.37
N GLY A 179 -1.03 -17.90 -5.44
CA GLY A 179 -0.71 -17.30 -4.16
C GLY A 179 0.14 -16.03 -4.20
N VAL A 180 0.63 -15.74 -3.01
CA VAL A 180 1.73 -14.86 -2.59
C VAL A 180 3.05 -15.13 -3.38
N GLN A 181 2.99 -15.25 -4.72
CA GLN A 181 4.09 -15.68 -5.60
C GLN A 181 4.36 -14.70 -6.74
N SER A 182 3.93 -13.44 -6.69
CA SER A 182 4.40 -12.47 -7.70
C SER A 182 5.92 -12.27 -7.67
N ALA A 183 6.60 -12.65 -6.57
CA ALA A 183 8.06 -12.71 -6.49
C ALA A 183 8.68 -14.04 -6.95
N GLN A 184 7.89 -15.12 -7.11
CA GLN A 184 8.36 -16.47 -7.46
C GLN A 184 7.82 -17.05 -8.78
N THR A 185 6.90 -16.36 -9.47
CA THR A 185 6.17 -16.93 -10.61
C THR A 185 7.10 -17.29 -11.77
N TRP A 186 8.00 -16.39 -12.20
CA TRP A 186 8.84 -16.68 -13.37
C TRP A 186 10.01 -17.63 -13.03
N GLN A 187 10.56 -17.55 -11.81
CA GLN A 187 11.63 -18.46 -11.39
C GLN A 187 11.13 -19.89 -11.27
N HIS A 188 9.93 -20.09 -10.71
CA HIS A 188 9.33 -21.42 -10.57
C HIS A 188 8.90 -22.00 -11.92
N LEU A 189 8.38 -21.18 -12.84
CA LEU A 189 8.09 -21.61 -14.21
C LEU A 189 9.36 -22.02 -14.96
N LEU A 190 10.46 -21.28 -14.78
CA LEU A 190 11.76 -21.64 -15.35
C LEU A 190 12.31 -22.94 -14.74
N GLU A 191 12.16 -23.13 -13.43
CA GLU A 191 12.56 -24.34 -12.73
C GLU A 191 11.80 -25.58 -13.24
N GLN A 192 10.48 -25.47 -13.41
CA GLN A 192 9.66 -26.54 -13.99
C GLN A 192 10.05 -26.84 -15.44
N ALA A 193 10.18 -25.82 -16.28
CA ALA A 193 10.57 -25.99 -17.68
C ALA A 193 11.97 -26.62 -17.81
N ALA A 194 12.92 -26.20 -16.98
CA ALA A 194 14.25 -26.80 -16.94
C ALA A 194 14.22 -28.26 -16.45
N ALA A 195 13.43 -28.56 -15.43
CA ALA A 195 13.28 -29.92 -14.89
C ALA A 195 12.71 -30.89 -15.93
N GLU A 196 11.72 -30.47 -16.73
CA GLU A 196 11.18 -31.29 -17.83
C GLU A 196 12.25 -31.59 -18.89
N ARG A 197 13.02 -30.58 -19.29
CA ARG A 197 14.09 -30.71 -20.30
C ARG A 197 15.21 -31.65 -19.81
N PHE A 198 15.59 -31.54 -18.54
CA PHE A 198 16.54 -32.45 -17.92
C PHE A 198 15.99 -33.88 -17.80
N ALA A 199 14.71 -34.05 -17.44
CA ALA A 199 14.06 -35.36 -17.37
C ALA A 199 13.99 -36.05 -18.75
N MET A 200 13.89 -35.27 -19.83
CA MET A 200 13.97 -35.76 -21.22
C MET A 200 15.41 -36.04 -21.70
N GLY A 201 16.42 -35.88 -20.83
CA GLY A 201 17.82 -36.15 -21.16
C GLY A 201 18.49 -35.10 -22.05
N GLN A 202 17.86 -33.94 -22.23
CA GLN A 202 18.45 -32.85 -23.01
C GLN A 202 19.62 -32.21 -22.26
N LYS A 203 20.65 -31.85 -23.03
CA LYS A 203 21.86 -31.15 -22.56
C LYS A 203 21.87 -29.75 -23.16
N ASP A 204 22.60 -28.85 -22.51
CA ASP A 204 22.74 -27.46 -22.95
C ASP A 204 21.43 -26.64 -22.95
N VAL A 205 20.56 -26.93 -21.98
CA VAL A 205 19.24 -26.28 -21.79
C VAL A 205 19.35 -24.76 -21.59
N LEU A 206 20.49 -24.26 -21.10
CA LEU A 206 20.73 -22.81 -20.97
C LEU A 206 20.78 -22.10 -22.33
N SER A 207 21.27 -22.76 -23.38
CA SER A 207 21.31 -22.20 -24.73
C SER A 207 19.93 -22.07 -25.37
N GLU A 208 18.91 -22.78 -24.86
CA GLU A 208 17.50 -22.62 -25.25
C GLU A 208 16.86 -21.42 -24.55
N PHE A 209 16.97 -21.34 -23.21
CA PHE A 209 16.29 -20.30 -22.43
C PHE A 209 17.02 -18.96 -22.38
N GLY A 210 18.36 -18.98 -22.43
CA GLY A 210 19.20 -17.79 -22.32
C GLY A 210 18.89 -16.71 -23.36
N PRO A 211 18.80 -17.04 -24.67
CA PRO A 211 18.47 -16.09 -25.72
C PRO A 211 17.13 -15.37 -25.52
N ASP A 212 16.10 -16.09 -25.05
CA ASP A 212 14.77 -15.52 -24.86
C ASP A 212 14.73 -14.55 -23.68
N PHE A 213 15.39 -14.91 -22.57
CA PHE A 213 15.56 -14.03 -21.43
C PHE A 213 16.35 -12.76 -21.81
N GLU A 214 17.46 -12.91 -22.53
CA GLU A 214 18.27 -11.79 -23.01
C GLU A 214 17.47 -10.87 -23.96
N ARG A 215 16.64 -11.42 -24.85
CA ARG A 215 15.79 -10.65 -25.78
C ARG A 215 14.77 -9.78 -25.05
N VAL A 216 14.12 -10.31 -24.03
CA VAL A 216 13.14 -9.56 -23.21
C VAL A 216 13.80 -8.38 -22.49
N LEU A 217 14.96 -8.61 -21.86
CA LEU A 217 15.70 -7.55 -21.16
C LEU A 217 16.21 -6.48 -22.13
N LEU A 218 16.75 -6.87 -23.28
CA LEU A 218 17.27 -5.93 -24.29
C LEU A 218 16.17 -5.04 -24.86
N ARG A 219 15.02 -5.61 -25.23
CA ARG A 219 13.87 -4.84 -25.74
C ARG A 219 13.35 -3.85 -24.70
N THR A 220 13.24 -4.28 -23.45
CA THR A 220 12.74 -3.44 -22.35
C THR A 220 13.70 -2.29 -22.06
N ALA A 221 15.00 -2.56 -21.98
CA ALA A 221 16.01 -1.54 -21.74
C ALA A 221 16.10 -0.54 -22.91
N LEU A 222 16.02 -1.00 -24.17
CA LEU A 222 15.99 -0.11 -25.34
C LEU A 222 14.70 0.73 -25.38
N GLY A 223 13.55 0.16 -25.02
CA GLY A 223 12.30 0.91 -24.90
C GLY A 223 12.39 2.01 -23.84
N PHE A 224 12.93 1.68 -22.67
CA PHE A 224 13.12 2.63 -21.57
C PHE A 224 14.08 3.77 -21.93
N THR A 225 15.20 3.47 -22.60
CA THR A 225 16.19 4.48 -23.01
C THR A 225 15.91 5.11 -24.38
N ARG A 226 14.74 4.84 -24.97
CA ARG A 226 14.32 5.33 -26.30
C ARG A 226 15.37 5.06 -27.39
N GLY A 227 15.94 3.85 -27.39
CA GLY A 227 16.92 3.39 -28.38
C GLY A 227 18.37 3.80 -28.10
N ARG A 228 18.68 4.43 -26.96
CA ARG A 228 20.05 4.81 -26.60
C ARG A 228 20.84 3.59 -26.11
N LYS A 229 21.55 2.94 -27.04
CA LYS A 229 22.30 1.68 -26.82
C LYS A 229 23.35 1.77 -25.70
N GLN A 230 24.03 2.90 -25.51
CA GLN A 230 25.03 3.08 -24.45
C GLN A 230 24.41 3.23 -23.05
N GLU A 231 23.26 3.89 -22.95
CA GLU A 231 22.52 3.99 -21.69
C GLU A 231 21.85 2.65 -21.34
N ALA A 232 21.24 1.98 -22.34
CA ALA A 232 20.65 0.65 -22.15
C ALA A 232 21.68 -0.36 -21.61
N ALA A 233 22.92 -0.31 -22.11
CA ALA A 233 24.00 -1.18 -21.65
C ALA A 233 24.31 -0.96 -20.15
N ARG A 234 24.32 0.29 -19.68
CA ARG A 234 24.53 0.60 -18.25
C ARG A 234 23.39 0.11 -17.38
N TRP A 235 22.15 0.19 -17.85
CA TRP A 235 20.97 -0.29 -17.11
C TRP A 235 20.91 -1.82 -17.00
N ILE A 236 21.36 -2.54 -18.02
CA ILE A 236 21.48 -4.01 -17.99
C ILE A 236 22.73 -4.47 -17.22
N GLY A 237 23.72 -3.58 -17.01
CA GLY A 237 25.01 -3.93 -16.39
C GLY A 237 26.02 -4.51 -17.38
N TRP A 238 25.84 -4.28 -18.68
CA TRP A 238 26.72 -4.74 -19.75
C TRP A 238 27.63 -3.63 -20.27
N GLY A 239 28.78 -4.02 -20.84
CA GLY A 239 29.57 -3.13 -21.69
C GLY A 239 28.88 -2.85 -23.02
N ARG A 240 29.11 -1.67 -23.60
CA ARG A 240 28.55 -1.26 -24.92
C ARG A 240 28.82 -2.29 -26.04
N ASN A 241 30.02 -2.85 -26.06
CA ASN A 241 30.41 -3.83 -27.08
C ASN A 241 29.67 -5.16 -26.90
N THR A 242 29.44 -5.59 -25.65
CA THR A 242 28.66 -6.78 -25.33
C THR A 242 27.21 -6.63 -25.76
N LEU A 243 26.60 -5.48 -25.47
CA LEU A 243 25.22 -5.18 -25.90
C LEU A 243 25.09 -5.15 -27.42
N THR A 244 26.04 -4.53 -28.12
CA THR A 244 26.02 -4.45 -29.59
C THR A 244 26.19 -5.83 -30.25
N ARG A 245 27.03 -6.69 -29.67
CA ARG A 245 27.19 -8.09 -30.12
C ARG A 245 25.91 -8.89 -29.90
N LYS A 246 25.31 -8.79 -28.71
CA LYS A 246 24.08 -9.50 -28.36
C LYS A 246 22.85 -9.06 -29.16
N LEU A 247 22.74 -7.77 -29.51
CA LEU A 247 21.70 -7.29 -30.41
C LEU A 247 21.80 -7.92 -31.82
N LYS A 248 23.03 -8.10 -32.34
CA LYS A 248 23.26 -8.76 -33.62
C LYS A 248 23.04 -10.27 -33.57
N GLU A 249 23.42 -10.92 -32.47
CA GLU A 249 23.23 -12.37 -32.28
C GLU A 249 21.75 -12.76 -32.12
N LEU A 250 20.92 -11.85 -31.57
CA LEU A 250 19.50 -12.09 -31.28
C LEU A 250 18.53 -11.47 -32.28
N ASP A 251 19.04 -10.84 -33.34
CA ASP A 251 18.30 -10.16 -34.42
C ASP A 251 17.31 -9.09 -33.91
N ILE A 252 17.84 -8.17 -33.09
CA ILE A 252 17.07 -7.07 -32.48
C ILE A 252 17.63 -5.72 -32.98
N ASP A 253 16.83 -4.98 -33.74
CA ASP A 253 17.19 -3.67 -34.32
C ASP A 253 17.30 -2.52 -33.29
#